data_AF-A0A528KY16-F1
#
_entry.id   AF-A0A528KY16-F1
#
_cell.length_a   1.000
_cell.length_b   1.000
_cell.length_c   1.000
_cell.angle_alpha   90.00
_cell.angle_beta   90.00
_cell.angle_gamma   90.00
#
_symmetry.space_group_name_H-M   'P 1'
#
loop_
_entity.id
_entity.type
_entity.pdbx_description
1 polymer ?
#
loop_
_entity_poly.entity_id
_entity_poly.type
_entity_poly.pdbx_seq_one_letter_code
_entity_poly.pdbx_strand_id
1 'polypeptide(L)'
;YGWFKCKVTDDGSGWRLTKVTGSQRTTGRFFDDNEKRAIYLGSFSVNDDKPKVYGSGPESDQVGYAFRNSAGEWRIEFPAPYYESKLDIMEFKR
;
A
#
# COMPACT_ATOMS: atom_id res chain seq x y z
N TYR A 1 -13.74 2.17 -14.59
CA TYR A 1 -13.36 2.41 -13.17
C TYR A 1 -12.49 3.66 -13.11
N GLY A 2 -12.47 4.38 -11.98
CA GLY A 2 -11.70 5.63 -11.80
C GLY A 2 -10.75 5.58 -10.60
N TRP A 3 -10.10 6.70 -10.29
CA TRP A 3 -9.17 6.84 -9.17
C TRP A 3 -9.86 6.71 -7.80
N PHE A 4 -9.15 6.08 -6.86
CA PHE A 4 -9.59 5.95 -5.48
C PHE A 4 -8.88 6.96 -4.58
N LYS A 5 -9.57 7.43 -3.55
CA LYS A 5 -9.01 8.36 -2.57
C LYS A 5 -8.05 7.61 -1.66
N CYS A 6 -6.86 8.15 -1.49
CA CYS A 6 -5.85 7.66 -0.55
C CYS A 6 -5.47 8.80 0.40
N LYS A 7 -5.15 8.45 1.65
CA LYS A 7 -4.61 9.36 2.65
C LYS A 7 -3.22 8.89 3.03
N VAL A 8 -2.27 9.82 3.05
CA VAL A 8 -0.94 9.62 3.62
C VAL A 8 -0.82 10.49 4.86
N THR A 9 -0.37 9.92 5.96
CA THR A 9 -0.12 10.63 7.22
C THR A 9 1.28 10.34 7.72
N ASP A 10 1.85 11.28 8.46
CA ASP A 10 3.11 11.10 9.18
C ASP A 10 2.84 11.30 10.67
N ASP A 11 3.18 10.31 11.47
CA ASP A 11 3.05 10.33 12.94
C ASP A 11 4.41 10.34 13.65
N GLY A 12 5.49 10.67 12.93
CA GLY A 12 6.86 10.66 13.45
C GLY A 12 7.52 9.29 13.43
N SER A 13 6.80 8.24 13.02
CA SER A 13 7.34 6.88 12.82
C SER A 13 7.37 6.48 11.34
N GLY A 14 7.44 7.47 10.45
CA GLY A 14 7.39 7.29 9.01
C GLY A 14 5.97 7.39 8.43
N TRP A 15 5.89 7.42 7.10
CA TRP A 15 4.63 7.63 6.40
C TRP A 15 3.73 6.41 6.49
N ARG A 16 2.44 6.66 6.69
CA ARG A 16 1.37 5.66 6.70
C ARG A 16 0.39 5.93 5.57
N LEU A 17 0.12 4.91 4.77
CA LEU A 17 -0.91 4.91 3.74
C LEU A 17 -2.22 4.31 4.27
N THR A 18 -3.33 4.91 3.86
CA THR A 18 -4.67 4.32 3.94
C THR A 18 -5.45 4.60 2.65
N LYS A 19 -5.89 3.53 1.96
CA LYS A 19 -6.81 3.65 0.82
C LYS A 19 -8.25 3.81 1.31
N VAL A 20 -8.87 4.96 1.05
CA VAL A 20 -10.13 5.45 1.65
C VAL A 20 -11.39 5.20 0.80
N THR A 21 -11.28 5.08 -0.53
CA THR A 21 -12.40 4.54 -1.38
C THR A 21 -12.02 3.28 -2.18
N GLY A 22 -13.03 2.51 -2.64
CA GLY A 22 -12.87 1.25 -3.38
C GLY A 22 -13.09 -0.02 -2.54
N SER A 23 -13.41 -1.15 -3.18
CA SER A 23 -13.70 -2.41 -2.48
C SER A 23 -12.43 -3.03 -1.90
N GLN A 24 -11.34 -3.10 -2.65
CA GLN A 24 -10.07 -3.59 -2.12
C GLN A 24 -9.34 -2.45 -1.41
N ARG A 25 -8.96 -2.68 -0.15
CA ARG A 25 -8.33 -1.72 0.76
C ARG A 25 -6.91 -2.14 1.08
N THR A 26 -6.08 -1.16 1.39
CA THR A 26 -4.79 -1.40 2.02
C THR A 26 -4.48 -0.30 3.03
N THR A 27 -3.87 -0.67 4.16
CA THR A 27 -3.28 0.30 5.08
C THR A 27 -1.98 -0.23 5.66
N GLY A 28 -0.96 0.62 5.71
CA GLY A 28 0.39 0.18 6.04
C GLY A 28 1.36 1.33 6.15
N ARG A 29 2.60 1.00 6.51
CA ARG A 29 3.70 1.97 6.68
C ARG A 29 4.75 1.80 5.60
N PHE A 30 5.42 2.91 5.30
CA PHE A 30 6.62 2.94 4.51
C PHE A 30 7.85 2.95 5.41
N PHE A 31 8.87 2.22 4.99
CA PHE A 31 10.18 2.15 5.61
C PHE A 31 11.22 2.47 4.55
N ASP A 32 12.19 3.32 4.88
CA ASP A 32 13.27 3.63 3.94
C ASP A 32 14.09 2.36 3.67
N ASP A 33 14.29 2.04 2.39
CA ASP A 33 15.17 0.95 1.95
C ASP A 33 16.47 1.52 1.39
N ASN A 34 16.35 2.49 0.47
CA ASN A 34 17.48 3.26 -0.06
C ASN A 34 16.99 4.56 -0.73
N GLU A 35 17.92 5.31 -1.33
CA GLU A 35 17.64 6.58 -2.02
C GLU A 35 16.58 6.49 -3.14
N LYS A 36 16.33 5.28 -3.68
CA LYS A 36 15.48 5.08 -4.87
C LYS A 36 14.11 4.49 -4.54
N ARG A 37 13.92 3.89 -3.36
CA ARG A 37 12.66 3.23 -2.99
C ARG A 37 12.47 3.07 -1.48
N ALA A 38 11.22 2.89 -1.11
CA ALA A 38 10.82 2.47 0.24
C ALA A 38 10.19 1.08 0.21
N ILE A 39 10.18 0.39 1.34
CA ILE A 39 9.41 -0.83 1.57
C ILE A 39 8.06 -0.44 2.16
N TYR A 40 6.98 -0.99 1.61
CA TYR A 40 5.64 -0.91 2.16
C TYR A 40 5.31 -2.21 2.90
N LEU A 41 4.93 -2.10 4.17
CA LEU A 41 4.34 -3.20 4.94
C LEU A 41 2.93 -2.81 5.36
N GLY A 42 1.93 -3.56 4.92
CA GLY A 42 0.53 -3.22 5.15
C GLY A 42 -0.42 -4.39 5.13
N SER A 43 -1.68 -4.11 5.46
CA SER A 43 -2.73 -5.10 5.54
C SER A 43 -3.81 -4.85 4.49
N PHE A 44 -4.11 -5.90 3.72
CA PHE A 44 -5.25 -5.98 2.83
C PHE A 44 -6.55 -6.17 3.60
N SER A 45 -7.61 -5.52 3.14
CA SER A 45 -8.99 -5.71 3.61
C SER A 45 -9.97 -5.46 2.47
N VAL A 46 -11.21 -5.90 2.64
CA VAL A 46 -12.26 -5.73 1.63
C VAL A 46 -13.40 -4.88 2.21
N ASN A 47 -13.92 -3.96 1.39
CA ASN A 47 -14.96 -3.00 1.70
C ASN A 47 -14.68 -2.22 2.99
N ASP A 48 -15.43 -2.51 4.05
CA ASP A 48 -15.37 -1.87 5.37
C ASP A 48 -14.85 -2.82 6.45
N ASP A 49 -14.29 -3.98 6.06
CA ASP A 49 -13.68 -4.91 6.99
C ASP A 49 -12.54 -4.22 7.74
N LYS A 50 -12.50 -4.45 9.05
CA LYS A 50 -11.41 -3.92 9.88
C LYS A 50 -10.09 -4.57 9.41
N PRO A 51 -9.09 -3.77 9.00
CA PRO A 51 -7.81 -4.32 8.58
C PRO A 51 -7.15 -5.05 9.76
N LYS A 52 -6.60 -6.24 9.47
CA LYS A 52 -5.79 -6.97 10.44
C LYS A 52 -4.48 -6.23 10.70
N VAL A 53 -3.79 -6.57 11.78
CA VAL A 53 -2.44 -6.05 12.02
C VAL A 53 -1.50 -6.73 11.02
N TYR A 54 -0.57 -6.00 10.42
CA TYR A 54 0.46 -6.62 9.58
C TYR A 54 1.23 -7.71 10.38
N GLY A 55 1.43 -8.86 9.76
CA GLY A 55 1.95 -10.07 10.41
C GLY A 55 0.85 -11.02 10.92
N SER A 56 -0.42 -10.75 10.59
CA SER A 56 -1.53 -11.64 10.96
C SER A 56 -1.66 -12.86 10.04
N GLY A 57 -0.90 -12.91 8.95
CA GLY A 57 -0.86 -14.04 8.03
C GLY A 57 -0.97 -13.64 6.56
N PRO A 58 -0.59 -14.55 5.66
CA PRO A 58 -0.39 -14.26 4.24
C PRO A 58 -1.65 -13.75 3.53
N GLU A 59 -2.85 -14.10 4.00
CA GLU A 59 -4.12 -13.62 3.43
C GLU A 59 -4.29 -12.10 3.54
N SER A 60 -3.77 -11.49 4.60
CA SER A 60 -3.88 -10.05 4.83
C SER A 60 -2.56 -9.32 4.61
N ASP A 61 -1.43 -10.00 4.77
CA ASP A 61 -0.12 -9.36 4.75
C ASP A 61 0.27 -8.96 3.33
N GLN A 62 0.53 -7.67 3.15
CA GLN A 62 1.01 -7.10 1.90
C GLN A 62 2.40 -6.51 2.12
N VAL A 63 3.32 -6.90 1.26
CA VAL A 63 4.66 -6.35 1.16
C VAL A 63 4.83 -5.80 -0.24
N GLY A 64 5.43 -4.62 -0.37
CA GLY A 64 5.71 -4.05 -1.68
C GLY A 64 6.88 -3.08 -1.68
N TYR A 65 7.36 -2.77 -2.88
CA TYR A 65 8.32 -1.69 -3.09
C TYR A 65 7.60 -0.45 -3.59
N ALA A 66 7.83 0.67 -2.91
CA ALA A 66 7.28 1.97 -3.25
C ALA A 66 8.33 2.80 -4.00
N PHE A 67 7.94 3.28 -5.18
CA PHE A 67 8.78 4.08 -6.07
C PHE A 67 8.15 5.44 -6.27
N ARG A 68 8.97 6.49 -6.14
CA ARG A 68 8.58 7.85 -6.48
C ARG A 68 9.03 8.15 -7.90
N ASN A 69 8.09 8.12 -8.84
CA ASN A 69 8.38 8.33 -10.26
C ASN A 69 8.51 9.83 -10.59
N SER A 70 7.77 10.69 -9.88
CA SER A 70 7.84 12.14 -10.01
C SER A 70 7.38 12.86 -8.72
N ALA A 71 7.27 14.19 -8.78
CA ALA A 71 6.74 14.97 -7.67
C ALA A 71 5.26 14.66 -7.35
N GLY A 72 4.48 14.22 -8.34
CA GLY A 72 3.03 13.99 -8.23
C GLY A 72 2.57 12.56 -8.55
N GLU A 73 3.47 11.69 -8.99
CA GLU A 73 3.15 10.32 -9.37
C GLU A 73 4.11 9.33 -8.71
N TRP A 74 3.55 8.30 -8.12
CA TRP A 74 4.26 7.26 -7.37
C TRP A 74 3.51 5.94 -7.52
N ARG A 75 4.19 4.83 -7.24
CA ARG A 75 3.58 3.50 -7.31
C ARG A 75 4.09 2.58 -6.21
N ILE A 76 3.30 1.58 -5.87
CA ILE A 76 3.72 0.44 -5.05
C ILE A 76 3.56 -0.82 -5.89
N GLU A 77 4.61 -1.62 -5.93
CA GLU A 77 4.64 -2.93 -6.59
C GLU A 77 4.55 -4.02 -5.51
N PHE A 78 3.50 -4.83 -5.57
CA PHE A 78 3.24 -5.95 -4.65
C PHE A 78 3.59 -7.27 -5.34
N PRO A 79 4.79 -7.83 -5.11
CA PRO A 79 5.16 -9.11 -5.71
C PRO A 79 4.38 -10.25 -5.06
N ALA A 80 3.85 -11.16 -5.88
CA ALA A 80 3.15 -12.38 -5.45
C ALA A 80 2.12 -12.14 -4.33
N PRO A 81 1.12 -11.26 -4.54
CA PRO A 81 0.04 -11.08 -3.58
C PRO A 81 -0.72 -12.41 -3.39
N TYR A 82 -1.35 -12.57 -2.23
CA TYR A 82 -2.04 -13.82 -1.91
C TYR A 82 -3.19 -14.16 -2.87
N TYR A 83 -3.89 -13.15 -3.37
CA TYR A 83 -5.06 -13.31 -4.24
C TYR A 83 -4.77 -12.96 -5.69
N GLU A 84 -5.34 -13.77 -6.60
CA GLU A 84 -5.57 -13.55 -8.05
C GLU A 84 -4.35 -13.28 -8.95
N SER A 85 -3.43 -12.41 -8.54
CA SER A 85 -2.36 -11.86 -9.36
C SER A 85 -0.98 -12.46 -9.02
N LYS A 86 -0.05 -12.38 -9.99
CA LYS A 86 1.39 -12.63 -9.76
C LYS A 86 2.15 -11.37 -9.34
N LEU A 87 1.61 -10.21 -9.70
CA LEU A 87 2.11 -8.88 -9.37
C LEU A 87 0.93 -7.92 -9.42
N ASP A 88 0.73 -7.15 -8.36
CA ASP A 88 -0.17 -6.00 -8.39
C ASP A 88 0.64 -4.71 -8.39
N ILE A 89 0.19 -3.72 -9.16
CA ILE A 89 0.76 -2.38 -9.17
C ILE A 89 -0.33 -1.40 -8.74
N MET A 90 -0.07 -0.66 -7.67
CA MET A 90 -0.93 0.42 -7.21
C MET A 90 -0.29 1.75 -7.55
N GLU A 91 -0.87 2.46 -8.50
CA GLU A 91 -0.44 3.80 -8.89
C GLU A 91 -1.19 4.87 -8.09
N PHE A 92 -0.50 5.96 -7.86
CA PHE A 92 -1.04 7.10 -7.14
C PHE A 92 -0.72 8.38 -7.91
N LYS A 93 -1.70 9.28 -7.90
CA LYS A 93 -1.60 10.59 -8.54
C LYS A 93 -2.16 11.66 -7.60
N ARG A 94 -1.48 12.81 -7.55
CA ARG A 94 -1.92 13.99 -6.79
C ARG A 94 -2.84 14.88 -7.62
#